data_AF-A0A0F8YTA3-F1
#
_entry.id   AF-A0A0F8YTA3-F1
#
_cell.length_a   1.000
_cell.length_b   1.000
_cell.length_c   1.000
_cell.angle_alpha   90.00
_cell.angle_beta   90.00
_cell.angle_gamma   90.00
#
_symmetry.space_group_name_H-M   'P 1'
#
loop_
_entity.id
_entity.type
_entity.pdbx_description
1 polymer ?
#
loop_
_entity_poly.entity_id
_entity_poly.type
_entity_poly.pdbx_seq_one_letter_code
_entity_poly.pdbx_strand_id
1 'polypeptide(L)'
;MGKYRKKPVVIEAVQWDGESGTANEFIGEAYGGDWEYATAANSAILIHALDGKTLCQVEDWIIKEGNGIFSLCKPDIFEATYEPVED
;
A
#
# COMPACT_ATOMS: atom_id res chain seq x y z
N MET A 1 37.21 -9.07 -5.09
CA MET A 1 35.73 -9.19 -5.14
C MET A 1 35.16 -8.43 -3.94
N GLY A 2 34.28 -7.45 -4.15
CA GLY A 2 33.67 -6.71 -3.05
C GLY A 2 32.38 -7.38 -2.59
N LYS A 3 32.17 -7.50 -1.27
CA LYS A 3 30.89 -7.90 -0.68
C LYS A 3 30.15 -6.63 -0.28
N TYR A 4 28.89 -6.51 -0.69
CA TYR A 4 28.05 -5.36 -0.40
C TYR A 4 26.74 -5.86 0.23
N ARG A 5 26.19 -5.08 1.16
CA ARG A 5 24.88 -5.31 1.77
C ARG A 5 23.90 -4.25 1.26
N LYS A 6 22.63 -4.61 1.11
CA LYS A 6 21.56 -3.64 0.88
C LYS A 6 21.51 -2.69 2.08
N LYS A 7 21.28 -1.40 1.85
CA LYS A 7 21.03 -0.45 2.95
C LYS A 7 19.69 -0.82 3.62
N PRO A 8 19.57 -0.67 4.96
CA PRO A 8 18.26 -0.74 5.60
C PRO A 8 17.37 0.35 4.99
N VAL A 9 16.14 -0.02 4.65
CA VAL A 9 15.14 0.88 4.06
C VAL A 9 14.00 0.97 5.06
N VAL A 10 13.69 2.20 5.49
CA VAL A 10 12.46 2.50 6.24
C VAL A 10 11.40 2.90 5.22
N ILE A 11 10.19 2.38 5.36
CA ILE A 11 9.06 2.63 4.46
C ILE A 11 7.91 3.28 5.23
N GLU A 12 7.06 4.02 4.52
CA GLU A 12 5.75 4.43 5.01
C GLU A 12 4.71 3.42 4.50
N ALA A 13 3.87 2.90 5.38
CA ALA A 13 2.79 1.99 4.99
C ALA A 13 1.57 2.17 5.90
N VAL A 14 0.38 1.91 5.35
CA VAL A 14 -0.88 1.88 6.10
C VAL A 14 -1.63 0.59 5.76
N GLN A 15 -2.27 -0.02 6.75
CA GLN A 15 -3.19 -1.12 6.51
C GLN A 15 -4.57 -0.56 6.14
N TRP A 16 -5.17 -1.07 5.07
CA TRP A 16 -6.49 -0.60 4.66
C TRP A 16 -7.60 -1.32 5.43
N ASP A 17 -8.49 -0.55 6.04
CA ASP A 17 -9.60 -1.00 6.89
C ASP A 17 -10.95 -1.12 6.15
N GLY A 18 -10.99 -0.76 4.87
CA GLY A 18 -12.24 -0.69 4.09
C GLY A 18 -12.96 0.65 4.18
N GLU A 19 -12.46 1.60 4.97
CA GLU A 19 -13.03 2.93 5.08
C GLU A 19 -12.34 3.90 4.11
N SER A 20 -13.12 4.83 3.55
CA SER A 20 -12.60 5.84 2.62
C SER A 20 -11.72 6.89 3.30
N GLY A 21 -11.83 7.04 4.62
CA GLY A 21 -11.03 8.00 5.40
C GLY A 21 -9.54 7.66 5.40
N THR A 22 -9.24 6.40 5.75
CA THR A 22 -7.87 5.86 5.86
C THR A 22 -7.12 5.91 4.54
N ALA A 23 -7.78 5.55 3.45
CA ALA A 23 -7.20 5.60 2.11
C ALA A 23 -6.96 7.04 1.62
N ASN A 24 -7.88 7.98 1.90
CA ASN A 24 -7.73 9.36 1.45
C ASN A 24 -6.58 10.09 2.16
N GLU A 25 -6.37 9.85 3.45
CA GLU A 25 -5.31 10.52 4.21
C GLU A 25 -3.91 10.05 3.79
N PHE A 26 -3.76 8.77 3.45
CA PHE A 26 -2.46 8.18 3.10
C PHE A 26 -2.13 8.23 1.60
N ILE A 27 -3.13 8.05 0.72
CA ILE A 27 -2.92 7.92 -0.73
C ILE A 27 -3.14 9.26 -1.46
N GLY A 28 -3.88 10.21 -0.86
CA GLY A 28 -4.06 11.56 -1.39
C GLY A 28 -4.58 11.59 -2.83
N GLU A 29 -3.94 12.33 -3.73
CA GLU A 29 -4.34 12.43 -5.16
C GLU A 29 -4.01 11.17 -5.99
N ALA A 30 -3.17 10.26 -5.49
CA ALA A 30 -2.96 8.96 -6.12
C ALA A 30 -4.15 8.00 -5.88
N TYR A 31 -5.12 8.46 -5.09
CA TYR A 31 -6.47 7.93 -5.05
C TYR A 31 -7.09 8.11 -6.45
N GLY A 32 -6.95 7.08 -7.27
CA GLY A 32 -7.51 7.06 -8.61
C GLY A 32 -9.01 7.24 -8.48
N GLY A 33 -9.49 8.43 -8.83
CA GLY A 33 -10.88 8.91 -8.62
C GLY A 33 -11.98 8.12 -9.33
N ASP A 34 -11.69 6.91 -9.80
CA ASP A 34 -12.68 5.95 -10.24
C ASP A 34 -13.02 5.05 -9.05
N TRP A 35 -14.03 5.47 -8.27
CA TRP A 35 -14.84 4.57 -7.46
C TRP A 35 -15.64 3.63 -8.39
N GLU A 36 -14.95 2.88 -9.24
CA GLU A 36 -15.54 1.75 -9.94
C GLU A 36 -15.59 0.62 -8.94
N TYR A 37 -16.65 0.64 -8.14
CA TYR A 37 -17.18 -0.42 -7.29
C TYR A 37 -16.42 -1.73 -7.45
N ALA A 38 -15.39 -1.92 -6.65
CA ALA A 38 -14.79 -3.22 -6.55
C ALA A 38 -15.74 -4.10 -5.73
N THR A 39 -16.68 -4.70 -6.47
CA THR A 39 -17.71 -5.63 -6.08
C THR A 39 -18.85 -5.04 -5.23
N ALA A 40 -20.02 -5.69 -5.29
CA ALA A 40 -21.28 -5.30 -4.67
C ALA A 40 -21.25 -5.22 -3.11
N ALA A 41 -20.07 -5.25 -2.49
CA ALA A 41 -19.88 -5.35 -1.04
C ALA A 41 -18.95 -4.27 -0.43
N ASN A 42 -18.56 -3.22 -1.18
CA ASN A 42 -17.69 -2.13 -0.67
C ASN A 42 -16.33 -2.58 -0.08
N SER A 43 -15.83 -3.77 -0.44
CA SER A 43 -14.68 -4.39 0.23
C SER A 43 -13.35 -4.25 -0.53
N ALA A 44 -13.32 -3.47 -1.61
CA ALA A 44 -12.10 -3.26 -2.40
C ALA A 44 -12.01 -1.84 -3.03
N ILE A 45 -10.79 -1.35 -3.26
CA ILE A 45 -10.49 -0.11 -4.00
C ILE A 45 -9.43 -0.38 -5.06
N LEU A 46 -9.40 0.44 -6.11
CA LEU A 46 -8.33 0.42 -7.10
C LEU A 46 -7.31 1.51 -6.75
N ILE A 47 -6.04 1.14 -6.64
CA ILE A 47 -4.95 2.10 -6.43
C ILE A 47 -4.00 2.10 -7.63
N HIS A 48 -3.36 3.25 -7.87
CA HIS A 48 -2.32 3.36 -8.88
C HIS A 48 -1.01 2.75 -8.37
N ALA A 49 -0.64 1.62 -8.95
CA ALA A 49 0.61 0.92 -8.71
C ALA A 49 1.58 1.05 -9.89
N LEU A 50 2.80 0.54 -9.69
CA LEU A 50 3.90 0.61 -10.65
C LEU A 50 3.58 -0.08 -11.99
N ASP A 51 2.71 -1.10 -11.98
CA ASP A 51 2.30 -1.92 -13.12
C ASP A 51 0.90 -1.57 -13.66
N GLY A 52 0.22 -0.57 -13.11
CA GLY A 52 -1.13 -0.16 -13.52
C GLY A 52 -2.06 0.04 -12.32
N LYS A 53 -3.37 -0.12 -12.52
CA LYS A 53 -4.33 -0.13 -11.40
C LYS A 53 -4.33 -1.52 -10.78
N THR A 54 -4.23 -1.59 -9.46
CA THR A 54 -4.28 -2.86 -8.72
C THR A 54 -5.39 -2.85 -7.68
N LEU A 55 -5.96 -4.02 -7.40
CA LEU A 55 -7.04 -4.19 -6.44
C LEU A 55 -6.48 -4.27 -5.02
N CYS A 56 -6.78 -3.28 -4.21
CA CYS A 56 -6.59 -3.33 -2.76
C CYS A 56 -7.83 -3.95 -2.13
N GLN A 57 -7.64 -4.86 -1.18
CA GLN A 57 -8.70 -5.47 -0.36
C GLN A 57 -8.55 -5.03 1.09
N VAL A 58 -9.64 -5.09 1.86
CA VAL A 58 -9.55 -4.89 3.32
C VAL A 58 -8.44 -5.79 3.90
N GLU A 59 -7.69 -5.23 4.84
CA GLU A 59 -6.48 -5.75 5.48
C GLU A 59 -5.19 -5.66 4.64
N ASP A 60 -5.25 -5.36 3.34
CA ASP A 60 -4.04 -5.17 2.56
C ASP A 60 -3.24 -3.95 3.04
N TRP A 61 -1.91 -4.10 3.06
CA TRP A 61 -1.00 -3.01 3.33
C TRP A 61 -0.70 -2.23 2.06
N ILE A 62 -0.89 -0.93 2.13
CA ILE A 62 -0.55 0.04 1.09
C ILE A 62 0.80 0.65 1.48
N ILE A 63 1.82 0.35 0.69
CA ILE A 63 3.18 0.84 0.91
C ILE A 63 3.42 1.99 -0.05
N LYS A 64 3.90 3.11 0.48
CA LYS A 64 4.24 4.28 -0.32
C LYS A 64 5.63 4.10 -0.92
N GLU A 65 5.65 4.04 -2.24
CA GLU A 65 6.88 4.09 -3.03
C GLU A 65 7.22 5.55 -3.36
N GLY A 66 8.44 5.79 -3.84
CA GLY A 66 8.83 7.14 -4.28
C GLY A 66 7.96 7.66 -5.42
N ASN A 67 7.85 8.99 -5.54
CA ASN A 67 7.16 9.70 -6.63
C ASN A 67 5.65 9.44 -6.77
N GLY A 68 4.95 9.18 -5.64
CA GLY A 68 3.49 9.00 -5.65
C GLY A 68 3.02 7.66 -6.22
N ILE A 69 3.94 6.68 -6.29
CA ILE A 69 3.64 5.30 -6.65
C ILE A 69 3.34 4.52 -5.37
N PHE A 70 2.44 3.55 -5.43
CA PHE A 70 2.13 2.69 -4.30
C PHE A 70 2.29 1.21 -4.67
N SER A 71 2.62 0.38 -3.69
CA SER A 71 2.62 -1.07 -3.82
C SER A 71 1.70 -1.69 -2.77
N LEU A 72 1.17 -2.88 -3.05
CA LEU A 72 0.36 -3.64 -2.10
C LEU A 72 1.15 -4.80 -1.52
N CYS A 73 0.88 -5.10 -0.25
CA CYS A 73 1.41 -6.26 0.45
C CYS A 73 0.31 -6.93 1.27
N LYS A 74 0.25 -8.26 1.24
CA LYS A 74 -0.69 -9.00 2.10
C LYS A 74 -0.20 -8.98 3.56
N PRO A 75 -1.11 -9.02 4.56
CA PRO A 75 -0.74 -8.94 5.98
C PRO A 75 0.38 -9.89 6.40
N ASP A 76 0.25 -11.16 6.01
CA ASP A 76 1.20 -12.23 6.34
C ASP A 76 2.60 -11.98 5.75
N ILE A 77 2.66 -11.43 4.54
CA ILE A 77 3.91 -11.06 3.89
C ILE A 77 4.51 -9.81 4.54
N PHE A 78 3.67 -8.83 4.87
CA PHE A 78 4.10 -7.56 5.47
C PHE A 78 4.74 -7.80 6.84
N GLU A 79 4.05 -8.51 7.74
CA GLU A 79 4.51 -8.85 9.08
C GLU A 79 5.77 -9.73 9.08
N ALA A 80 5.95 -10.56 8.04
CA ALA A 80 7.17 -11.35 7.87
C ALA A 80 8.36 -10.54 7.32
N THR A 81 8.11 -9.36 6.73
CA THR A 81 9.12 -8.57 6.00
C THR A 81 9.53 -7.29 6.74
N TYR A 82 8.60 -6.67 7.45
CA TYR A 82 8.77 -5.36 8.08
C TYR A 82 8.49 -5.43 9.58
N GLU A 83 9.23 -4.61 10.32
CA GLU A 83 9.04 -4.39 11.75
C GLU A 83 8.81 -2.89 12.00
N PRO A 84 8.02 -2.52 13.03
CA PRO A 84 7.83 -1.12 13.37
C PRO A 84 9.17 -0.52 13.78
N VAL A 85 9.45 0.68 13.28
CA VAL A 85 10.60 1.46 13.74
C VAL A 85 10.18 2.17 15.02
N GLU A 86 10.89 1.92 16.13
CA GLU A 86 10.75 2.70 17.36
C GLU A 86 11.41 4.08 17.16
N ASP A 87 10.75 5.15 17.62
CA ASP A 87 11.30 6.52 17.67
C ASP A 87 12.45 6.67 18.70
#